data_AF-A0A1E5QCT1-F1
#
_entry.id   AF-A0A1E5QCT1-F1
#
_cell.length_a   1.000
_cell.length_b   1.000
_cell.length_c   1.000
_cell.angle_alpha   90.00
_cell.angle_beta   90.00
_cell.angle_gamma   90.00
#
_symmetry.space_group_name_H-M   'P 1'
#
loop_
_entity.id
_entity.type
_entity.pdbx_description
1 polymer ?
#
loop_
_entity_poly.entity_id
_entity_poly.type
_entity_poly.pdbx_seq_one_letter_code
_entity_poly.pdbx_strand_id
1 'polypeptide(L)'
;MRLADKLTHQHFGRYHAGCYPANLSRPFAQKTVSFGLSLEARGFLHAPTLASYKLENPPPGRYQIEVFPHPATINLFNLNRILKYKKGKLAERRAELIKLRHYIQKVLPSLEPALSVESLPEIPQTGIALKAIEDKLDSLICAYVAAYWWYWGTTQNLVLGEPTEGYIIVPLPHQRLDTQFSEKTTETPTHK
;
A
#
# COMPACT_ATOMS: atom_id res chain seq x y z
N MET A 1 -5.71 -21.28 4.30
CA MET A 1 -5.27 -19.88 4.51
C MET A 1 -3.79 -19.84 4.21
N ARG A 2 -3.36 -18.98 3.29
CA ARG A 2 -1.95 -18.90 2.85
C ARG A 2 -1.06 -18.43 3.99
N LEU A 3 0.22 -18.79 3.99
CA LEU A 3 1.20 -18.26 4.94
C LEU A 3 1.23 -16.72 4.97
N ALA A 4 1.23 -16.09 3.79
CA ALA A 4 1.15 -14.63 3.65
C ALA A 4 -0.02 -14.01 4.44
N ASP A 5 -1.17 -14.69 4.43
CA ASP A 5 -2.37 -14.16 5.07
C ASP A 5 -2.23 -14.17 6.61
N LYS A 6 -1.66 -15.25 7.14
CA LYS A 6 -1.38 -15.41 8.58
C LYS A 6 -0.35 -14.37 9.05
N LEU A 7 0.75 -14.24 8.32
CA LEU A 7 1.84 -13.32 8.68
C LEU A 7 1.38 -11.87 8.62
N THR A 8 0.56 -11.49 7.63
CA THR A 8 -0.02 -10.15 7.59
C THR A 8 -0.85 -9.87 8.84
N HIS A 9 -1.64 -10.83 9.32
CA HIS A 9 -2.39 -10.67 10.56
C HIS A 9 -1.49 -10.58 11.80
N GLN A 10 -0.43 -11.39 11.87
CA GLN A 10 0.54 -11.38 12.95
C GLN A 10 1.27 -10.04 13.07
N HIS A 11 1.76 -9.49 11.95
CA HIS A 11 2.53 -8.24 11.95
C HIS A 11 1.63 -6.99 12.00
N PHE A 12 0.46 -7.05 11.36
CA PHE A 12 -0.36 -5.85 11.11
C PHE A 12 -1.75 -5.86 11.76
N GLY A 13 -2.11 -6.93 12.47
CA GLY A 13 -3.42 -7.07 13.14
C GLY A 13 -3.72 -5.94 14.12
N ARG A 14 -2.73 -5.51 14.91
CA ARG A 14 -2.87 -4.39 15.87
C ARG A 14 -3.27 -3.06 15.22
N TYR A 15 -2.90 -2.87 13.94
CA TYR A 15 -3.23 -1.68 13.16
C TYR A 15 -4.55 -1.81 12.39
N HIS A 16 -5.23 -2.94 12.51
CA HIS A 16 -6.37 -3.34 11.67
C HIS A 16 -6.00 -3.51 10.19
N ALA A 17 -4.73 -3.81 9.90
CA ALA A 17 -4.18 -3.99 8.56
C ALA A 17 -3.92 -5.48 8.21
N GLY A 18 -4.42 -6.44 9.00
CA GLY A 18 -4.42 -7.85 8.62
C GLY A 18 -5.24 -8.10 7.35
N CYS A 19 -4.77 -8.95 6.45
CA CYS A 19 -5.59 -9.33 5.30
C CYS A 19 -6.64 -10.38 5.68
N TYR A 20 -7.70 -10.47 4.87
CA TYR A 20 -8.59 -11.61 4.90
C TYR A 20 -7.95 -12.76 4.13
N PRO A 21 -8.22 -14.03 4.52
CA PRO A 21 -7.71 -15.18 3.79
C PRO A 21 -8.10 -15.13 2.31
N ALA A 22 -7.15 -15.42 1.43
CA ALA A 22 -7.45 -15.58 0.01
C ALA A 22 -8.49 -16.69 -0.18
N ASN A 23 -9.47 -16.45 -1.06
CA ASN A 23 -10.56 -17.39 -1.31
C ASN A 23 -10.77 -17.56 -2.82
N LEU A 24 -10.37 -18.73 -3.32
CA LEU A 24 -10.51 -19.11 -4.73
C LEU A 24 -11.96 -19.33 -5.17
N SER A 25 -12.90 -19.47 -4.22
CA SER A 25 -14.34 -19.59 -4.52
C SER A 25 -15.01 -18.25 -4.88
N ARG A 26 -14.28 -17.13 -4.84
CA ARG A 26 -14.84 -15.80 -5.15
C ARG A 26 -14.98 -15.63 -6.67
N PRO A 27 -16.05 -14.99 -7.17
CA PRO A 27 -16.29 -14.87 -8.62
C PRO A 27 -15.17 -14.21 -9.43
N PHE A 28 -14.35 -13.37 -8.78
CA PHE A 28 -13.24 -12.67 -9.41
C PHE A 28 -11.88 -13.39 -9.26
N ALA A 29 -11.79 -14.44 -8.43
CA ALA A 29 -10.52 -15.09 -8.12
C ALA A 29 -9.84 -15.66 -9.37
N GLN A 30 -10.61 -16.31 -10.24
CA GLN A 30 -10.09 -16.85 -11.50
C GLN A 30 -9.43 -15.76 -12.36
N LYS A 31 -10.04 -14.57 -12.46
CA LYS A 31 -9.48 -13.46 -13.24
C LYS A 31 -8.15 -12.98 -12.66
N THR A 32 -8.05 -12.87 -11.34
CA THR A 32 -6.82 -12.46 -10.66
C THR A 32 -5.70 -13.50 -10.84
N VAL A 33 -6.01 -14.79 -10.68
CA VAL A 33 -5.03 -15.88 -10.88
C VAL A 33 -4.58 -15.93 -12.33
N SER A 34 -5.50 -15.89 -13.30
CA SER A 34 -5.16 -15.89 -14.72
C SER A 34 -4.32 -14.68 -15.12
N PHE A 35 -4.50 -13.52 -14.47
CA PHE A 35 -3.67 -12.35 -14.73
C PHE A 35 -2.21 -12.60 -14.32
N GLY A 36 -1.95 -13.15 -13.12
CA GLY A 36 -0.61 -13.52 -12.67
C GLY A 36 0.05 -14.55 -13.60
N LEU A 37 -0.66 -15.62 -13.94
CA LEU A 37 -0.19 -16.63 -14.90
C LEU A 37 0.12 -16.02 -16.28
N SER A 38 -0.68 -15.05 -16.73
CA SER A 38 -0.42 -14.35 -18.00
C SER A 38 0.86 -13.49 -17.96
N LEU A 39 1.23 -12.98 -16.78
CA LEU A 39 2.48 -12.24 -16.58
C LEU A 39 3.66 -13.21 -16.60
N GLU A 40 3.55 -14.37 -15.94
CA GLU A 40 4.56 -15.43 -15.99
C GLU A 40 4.82 -15.91 -17.41
N ALA A 41 3.77 -16.18 -18.18
CA ALA A 41 3.87 -16.55 -19.59
C ALA A 41 4.54 -15.48 -20.46
N ARG A 42 4.50 -14.21 -20.01
CA ARG A 42 5.21 -13.08 -20.63
C ARG A 42 6.59 -12.85 -20.03
N GLY A 43 7.11 -13.74 -19.19
CA GLY A 43 8.44 -13.67 -18.61
C GLY A 43 8.56 -12.72 -17.40
N PHE A 44 7.46 -12.41 -16.72
CA PHE A 44 7.51 -11.73 -15.42
C PHE A 44 7.71 -12.76 -14.32
N LEU A 45 8.89 -12.75 -13.71
CA LEU A 45 9.26 -13.70 -12.66
C LEU A 45 8.75 -13.24 -11.30
N HIS A 46 8.34 -14.18 -10.46
CA HIS A 46 8.19 -13.92 -9.04
C HIS A 46 9.55 -13.61 -8.41
N ALA A 47 9.63 -12.52 -7.66
CA ALA A 47 10.85 -12.04 -7.03
C ALA A 47 10.61 -11.78 -5.53
N PRO A 48 10.58 -12.82 -4.68
CA PRO A 48 10.51 -12.66 -3.23
C PRO A 48 11.86 -12.25 -2.61
N THR A 49 12.99 -12.41 -3.32
CA THR A 49 14.36 -12.26 -2.78
C THR A 49 15.23 -11.33 -3.62
N LEU A 50 14.63 -10.28 -4.17
CA LEU A 50 15.33 -9.33 -5.03
C LEU A 50 16.38 -8.54 -4.24
N ALA A 51 17.59 -8.47 -4.78
CA ALA A 51 18.64 -7.59 -4.29
C ALA A 51 18.30 -6.11 -4.56
N SER A 52 18.82 -5.20 -3.75
CA SER A 52 18.56 -3.77 -3.89
C SER A 52 19.18 -3.20 -5.16
N TYR A 53 18.40 -2.48 -5.98
CA TYR A 53 18.96 -1.65 -7.05
C TYR A 53 19.93 -0.59 -6.54
N LYS A 54 19.62 0.03 -5.41
CA LYS A 54 20.46 1.05 -4.78
C LYS A 54 21.83 0.52 -4.36
N LEU A 55 21.93 -0.73 -3.91
CA LEU A 55 23.14 -1.27 -3.29
C LEU A 55 23.90 -2.26 -4.18
N GLU A 56 23.18 -3.10 -4.93
CA GLU A 56 23.75 -4.32 -5.51
C GLU A 56 23.46 -4.47 -7.02
N ASN A 57 22.69 -3.56 -7.62
CA ASN A 57 22.31 -3.58 -9.04
C ASN A 57 21.76 -4.96 -9.49
N PRO A 58 20.49 -5.29 -9.16
CA PRO A 58 19.91 -6.61 -9.37
C PRO A 58 19.88 -6.96 -10.87
N PRO A 59 19.79 -8.26 -11.19
CA PRO A 59 19.74 -8.71 -12.57
C PRO A 59 18.66 -7.99 -13.39
N PRO A 60 18.92 -7.67 -14.66
CA PRO A 60 17.88 -7.14 -15.54
C PRO A 60 16.78 -8.20 -15.70
N GLY A 61 15.52 -7.78 -15.63
CA GLY A 61 14.40 -8.70 -15.72
C GLY A 61 13.07 -8.01 -15.63
N ARG A 62 12.01 -8.80 -15.85
CA ARG A 62 10.63 -8.40 -15.58
C ARG A 62 10.17 -9.17 -14.36
N TYR A 63 9.58 -8.46 -13.41
CA TYR A 63 9.22 -9.03 -12.11
C TYR A 63 7.77 -8.73 -11.76
N GLN A 64 7.15 -9.65 -11.03
CA GLN A 64 5.82 -9.46 -10.45
C GLN A 64 5.83 -9.81 -8.95
N ILE A 65 5.01 -9.08 -8.19
CA ILE A 65 4.83 -9.22 -6.75
C ILE A 65 3.37 -8.98 -6.37
N GLU A 66 2.91 -9.53 -5.25
CA GLU A 66 1.63 -9.14 -4.63
C GLU A 66 1.88 -8.00 -3.63
N VAL A 67 1.01 -6.99 -3.65
CA VAL A 67 1.05 -5.86 -2.71
C VAL A 67 -0.29 -5.74 -2.01
N PHE A 68 -0.25 -5.45 -0.71
CA PHE A 68 -1.45 -5.10 0.05
C PHE A 68 -1.34 -3.67 0.60
N PRO A 69 -2.13 -2.69 0.09
CA PRO A 69 -1.98 -1.27 0.43
C PRO A 69 -2.13 -0.94 1.92
N HIS A 70 -2.98 -1.65 2.66
CA HIS A 70 -3.22 -1.31 4.07
C HIS A 70 -1.96 -1.46 4.93
N PRO A 71 -1.28 -2.64 4.99
CA PRO A 71 0.03 -2.76 5.63
C PRO A 71 1.07 -1.76 5.11
N ALA A 72 1.12 -1.55 3.79
CA ALA A 72 2.10 -0.64 3.21
C ALA A 72 1.92 0.80 3.72
N THR A 73 0.69 1.31 3.75
CA THR A 73 0.40 2.67 4.24
C THR A 73 0.65 2.83 5.75
N ILE A 74 0.48 1.77 6.55
CA ILE A 74 0.90 1.79 7.98
C ILE A 74 2.37 2.16 8.08
N ASN A 75 3.23 1.46 7.33
CA ASN A 75 4.68 1.61 7.45
C ASN A 75 5.23 2.83 6.72
N LEU A 76 4.73 3.13 5.51
CA LEU A 76 5.16 4.29 4.73
C LEU A 76 4.80 5.62 5.41
N PHE A 77 3.62 5.69 6.05
CA PHE A 77 3.11 6.93 6.64
C PHE A 77 3.18 6.97 8.18
N ASN A 78 3.69 5.89 8.78
CA ASN A 78 3.78 5.69 10.23
C ASN A 78 2.43 5.87 10.93
N LEU A 79 1.41 5.14 10.45
CA LEU A 79 0.05 5.22 10.99
C LEU A 79 -0.16 4.23 12.14
N ASN A 80 -0.86 4.66 13.18
CA ASN A 80 -1.25 3.78 14.28
C ASN A 80 -2.48 2.90 13.96
N ARG A 81 -3.14 3.14 12.81
CA ARG A 81 -4.28 2.35 12.33
C ARG A 81 -4.51 2.59 10.84
N ILE A 82 -5.20 1.66 10.16
CA ILE A 82 -5.59 1.87 8.76
C ILE A 82 -6.48 3.11 8.59
N LEU A 83 -6.35 3.75 7.43
CA LEU A 83 -7.34 4.69 6.93
C LEU A 83 -8.57 3.92 6.44
N LYS A 84 -9.76 4.22 6.98
CA LYS A 84 -10.98 3.44 6.71
C LYS A 84 -11.75 3.94 5.48
N TYR A 85 -11.08 4.06 4.34
CA TYR A 85 -11.70 4.60 3.12
C TYR A 85 -12.52 3.57 2.32
N LYS A 86 -12.39 2.25 2.58
CA LYS A 86 -13.10 1.18 1.85
C LYS A 86 -14.44 0.73 2.43
N LYS A 87 -14.76 1.11 3.67
CA LYS A 87 -15.96 0.69 4.41
C LYS A 87 -16.48 1.82 5.27
N GLY A 88 -17.80 1.90 5.44
CA GLY A 88 -18.46 2.92 6.26
C GLY A 88 -19.33 3.87 5.44
N LYS A 89 -19.83 4.93 6.09
CA LYS A 89 -20.67 5.93 5.43
C LYS A 89 -19.85 6.73 4.42
N LEU A 90 -20.52 7.28 3.40
CA LEU A 90 -19.86 8.01 2.32
C LEU A 90 -18.98 9.16 2.84
N ALA A 91 -19.48 9.94 3.80
CA ALA A 91 -18.74 11.06 4.39
C ALA A 91 -17.48 10.60 5.15
N GLU A 92 -17.56 9.50 5.90
CA GLU A 92 -16.43 8.91 6.64
C GLU A 92 -15.36 8.41 5.66
N ARG A 93 -15.77 7.63 4.66
CA ARG A 93 -14.87 7.13 3.62
C ARG A 93 -14.17 8.27 2.87
N ARG A 94 -14.92 9.32 2.56
CA ARG A 94 -14.41 10.52 1.90
C ARG A 94 -13.35 11.21 2.75
N ALA A 95 -13.60 11.41 4.05
CA ALA A 95 -12.63 12.02 4.96
C ALA A 95 -11.33 11.20 5.04
N GLU A 96 -11.43 9.87 5.11
CA GLU A 96 -10.27 8.97 5.12
C GLU A 96 -9.51 8.98 3.79
N LEU A 97 -10.20 9.10 2.65
CA LEU A 97 -9.57 9.19 1.34
C LEU A 97 -8.84 10.53 1.13
N ILE A 98 -9.36 11.62 1.70
CA ILE A 98 -8.67 12.92 1.76
C ILE A 98 -7.36 12.78 2.54
N LYS A 99 -7.38 12.07 3.69
CA LYS A 99 -6.15 11.79 4.46
C LYS A 99 -5.14 11.00 3.63
N LEU A 100 -5.57 9.93 2.94
CA LEU A 100 -4.70 9.14 2.06
C LEU A 100 -4.05 10.02 0.99
N ARG A 101 -4.86 10.84 0.30
CA ARG A 101 -4.36 11.80 -0.71
C ARG A 101 -3.33 12.76 -0.10
N HIS A 102 -3.58 13.28 1.09
CA HIS A 102 -2.66 14.18 1.78
C HIS A 102 -1.32 13.49 2.11
N TYR A 103 -1.34 12.27 2.64
CA TYR A 103 -0.12 11.49 2.90
C TYR A 103 0.69 11.21 1.64
N ILE A 104 0.02 10.85 0.53
CA ILE A 104 0.67 10.67 -0.77
C ILE A 104 1.41 11.96 -1.17
N GLN A 105 0.78 13.13 -1.04
CA GLN A 105 1.37 14.41 -1.44
C GLN A 105 2.48 14.91 -0.52
N LYS A 106 2.46 14.54 0.77
CA LYS A 106 3.36 15.10 1.78
C LYS A 106 4.49 14.17 2.18
N VAL A 107 4.27 12.86 2.16
CA VAL A 107 5.26 11.88 2.63
C VAL A 107 6.03 11.25 1.47
N LEU A 108 5.37 10.81 0.39
CA LEU A 108 6.09 10.14 -0.69
C LEU A 108 7.20 10.98 -1.35
N PRO A 109 7.10 12.33 -1.45
CA PRO A 109 8.21 13.15 -1.94
C PRO A 109 9.43 13.18 -1.01
N SER A 110 9.28 12.86 0.29
CA SER A 110 10.39 12.84 1.25
C SER A 110 10.98 11.45 1.46
N LEU A 111 10.40 10.42 0.87
CA LEU A 111 10.94 9.06 0.89
C LEU A 111 12.00 8.90 -0.20
N GLU A 112 12.77 7.83 -0.11
CA GLU A 112 13.65 7.38 -1.19
C GLU A 112 13.19 5.98 -1.62
N PRO A 113 12.91 5.72 -2.92
CA PRO A 113 12.85 6.70 -4.00
C PRO A 113 11.70 7.70 -3.81
N ALA A 114 11.98 8.96 -4.09
CA ALA A 114 11.00 10.03 -3.98
C ALA A 114 9.95 9.92 -5.09
N LEU A 115 8.67 10.10 -4.72
CA LEU A 115 7.59 10.23 -5.69
C LEU A 115 6.86 11.56 -5.48
N SER A 116 7.14 12.50 -6.38
CA SER A 116 6.37 13.74 -6.51
C SER A 116 5.30 13.57 -7.57
N VAL A 117 4.03 13.64 -7.14
CA VAL A 117 2.89 13.55 -8.05
C VAL A 117 2.38 14.95 -8.36
N GLU A 118 2.56 15.41 -9.59
CA GLU A 118 2.21 16.78 -10.02
C GLU A 118 0.74 17.12 -9.71
N SER A 119 -0.17 16.19 -9.99
CA SER A 119 -1.58 16.34 -9.66
C SER A 119 -2.19 15.02 -9.21
N LEU A 120 -2.86 15.06 -8.06
CA LEU A 120 -3.74 13.98 -7.61
C LEU A 120 -5.19 14.37 -7.84
N PRO A 121 -6.04 13.43 -8.27
CA PRO A 121 -7.44 13.70 -8.50
C PRO A 121 -8.11 14.25 -7.25
N GLU A 122 -9.08 15.13 -7.44
CA GLU A 122 -9.91 15.63 -6.36
C GLU A 122 -10.78 14.51 -5.78
N ILE A 123 -11.14 14.64 -4.50
CA ILE A 123 -11.99 13.67 -3.84
C ILE A 123 -13.47 14.07 -4.06
N PRO A 124 -14.24 13.30 -4.85
CA PRO A 124 -15.60 13.64 -5.22
C PRO A 124 -16.57 13.46 -4.05
N GLN A 125 -17.79 13.99 -4.24
CA GLN A 125 -18.86 13.88 -3.24
C GLN A 125 -19.77 12.66 -3.44
N THR A 126 -19.74 12.02 -4.62
CA THR A 126 -20.63 10.90 -4.96
C THR A 126 -19.96 9.54 -4.78
N GLY A 127 -20.73 8.51 -4.42
CA GLY A 127 -20.19 7.18 -4.10
C GLY A 127 -19.49 6.48 -5.26
N ILE A 128 -20.04 6.54 -6.48
CA ILE A 128 -19.45 5.88 -7.66
C ILE A 128 -18.10 6.53 -8.01
N ALA A 129 -18.08 7.86 -8.11
CA ALA A 129 -16.85 8.58 -8.39
C ALA A 129 -15.82 8.38 -7.27
N LEU A 130 -16.26 8.31 -6.00
CA LEU A 130 -15.39 8.06 -4.86
C LEU A 130 -14.69 6.69 -4.96
N LYS A 131 -15.41 5.64 -5.40
CA LYS A 131 -14.81 4.32 -5.60
C LYS A 131 -13.76 4.32 -6.71
N ALA A 132 -14.00 5.04 -7.80
CA ALA A 132 -13.03 5.17 -8.88
C ALA A 132 -11.75 5.90 -8.42
N ILE A 133 -11.88 6.92 -7.58
CA ILE A 133 -10.72 7.61 -6.98
C ILE A 133 -10.01 6.74 -5.95
N GLU A 134 -10.76 6.00 -5.12
CA GLU A 134 -10.21 4.99 -4.20
C GLU A 134 -9.31 3.99 -4.95
N ASP A 135 -9.80 3.38 -6.03
CA ASP A 135 -9.02 2.41 -6.81
C ASP A 135 -7.77 3.03 -7.44
N LYS A 136 -7.84 4.29 -7.88
CA LYS A 136 -6.69 5.02 -8.42
C LYS A 136 -5.62 5.32 -7.37
N LEU A 137 -6.03 5.72 -6.16
CA LEU A 137 -5.07 5.99 -5.09
C LEU A 137 -4.46 4.69 -4.57
N ASP A 138 -5.25 3.61 -4.46
CA ASP A 138 -4.72 2.28 -4.12
C ASP A 138 -3.74 1.77 -5.17
N SER A 139 -4.03 1.92 -6.46
CA SER A 139 -3.12 1.49 -7.52
C SER A 139 -1.81 2.28 -7.53
N LEU A 140 -1.85 3.57 -7.20
CA LEU A 140 -0.66 4.40 -7.02
C LEU A 140 0.20 3.87 -5.86
N ILE A 141 -0.41 3.56 -4.71
CA ILE A 141 0.31 2.94 -3.58
C ILE A 141 0.91 1.60 -3.99
N CYS A 142 0.16 0.73 -4.68
CA CYS A 142 0.69 -0.54 -5.19
C CYS A 142 1.91 -0.34 -6.10
N ALA A 143 1.82 0.59 -7.05
CA ALA A 143 2.91 0.91 -7.96
C ALA A 143 4.13 1.49 -7.23
N TYR A 144 3.91 2.37 -6.25
CA TYR A 144 4.98 2.93 -5.43
C TYR A 144 5.68 1.85 -4.61
N VAL A 145 4.94 0.92 -3.99
CA VAL A 145 5.54 -0.22 -3.27
C VAL A 145 6.36 -1.09 -4.21
N ALA A 146 5.92 -1.32 -5.45
CA ALA A 146 6.71 -2.05 -6.44
C ALA A 146 8.02 -1.32 -6.81
N ALA A 147 7.98 0.00 -6.97
CA ALA A 147 9.18 0.81 -7.19
C ALA A 147 10.12 0.81 -5.97
N TYR A 148 9.56 0.90 -4.76
CA TYR A 148 10.30 0.84 -3.50
C TYR A 148 10.93 -0.53 -3.27
N TRP A 149 10.22 -1.62 -3.63
CA TRP A 149 10.74 -2.98 -3.66
C TRP A 149 11.90 -3.13 -4.65
N TRP A 150 11.76 -2.61 -5.87
CA TRP A 150 12.85 -2.61 -6.85
C TRP A 150 14.09 -1.85 -6.33
N TYR A 151 13.87 -0.68 -5.74
CA TYR A 151 14.94 0.20 -5.28
C TYR A 151 15.72 -0.40 -4.11
N TRP A 152 15.03 -0.90 -3.08
CA TRP A 152 15.65 -1.38 -1.84
C TRP A 152 15.74 -2.90 -1.70
N GLY A 153 15.03 -3.66 -2.51
CA GLY A 153 14.94 -5.11 -2.36
C GLY A 153 14.52 -5.52 -0.94
N THR A 154 15.08 -6.63 -0.46
CA THR A 154 14.84 -7.16 0.89
C THR A 154 15.38 -6.29 2.04
N THR A 155 16.22 -5.29 1.77
CA THR A 155 16.84 -4.47 2.84
C THR A 155 15.86 -3.51 3.52
N GLN A 156 14.83 -3.06 2.79
CA GLN A 156 13.80 -2.15 3.33
C GLN A 156 12.38 -2.69 3.17
N ASN A 157 12.22 -3.99 2.92
CA ASN A 157 10.91 -4.58 2.71
C ASN A 157 10.79 -5.94 3.42
N LEU A 158 9.61 -6.18 3.97
CA LEU A 158 9.17 -7.48 4.45
C LEU A 158 8.56 -8.28 3.29
N VAL A 159 8.92 -9.56 3.25
CA VAL A 159 8.32 -10.56 2.37
C VAL A 159 7.49 -11.47 3.25
N LEU A 160 6.17 -11.36 3.17
CA LEU A 160 5.24 -12.14 3.99
C LEU A 160 4.72 -13.32 3.18
N GLY A 161 5.20 -14.52 3.46
CA GLY A 161 4.82 -15.75 2.75
C GLY A 161 5.96 -16.30 1.92
N GLU A 162 5.64 -17.17 0.96
CA GLU A 162 6.61 -17.84 0.10
C GLU A 162 6.06 -18.05 -1.31
N PRO A 163 6.90 -18.24 -2.35
CA PRO A 163 6.45 -18.34 -3.73
C PRO A 163 5.42 -19.44 -4.01
N THR A 164 5.55 -20.58 -3.35
CA THR A 164 4.68 -21.78 -3.49
C THR A 164 3.24 -21.51 -3.06
N GLU A 165 3.03 -20.75 -1.99
CA GLU A 165 1.70 -20.39 -1.49
C GLU A 165 1.28 -18.95 -1.84
N GLY A 166 2.17 -18.15 -2.40
CA GLY A 166 2.02 -16.71 -2.59
C GLY A 166 2.64 -15.90 -1.43
N TYR A 167 3.11 -14.70 -1.76
CA TYR A 167 3.77 -13.79 -0.82
C TYR A 167 3.35 -12.35 -1.08
N ILE A 168 3.33 -11.53 -0.02
CA ILE A 168 3.01 -10.10 -0.07
C ILE A 168 4.25 -9.30 0.30
N ILE A 169 4.58 -8.28 -0.50
CA ILE A 169 5.64 -7.32 -0.17
C ILE A 169 5.06 -6.14 0.61
N VAL A 170 5.70 -5.80 1.72
CA VAL A 170 5.36 -4.64 2.55
C VAL A 170 6.62 -3.87 2.91
N PRO A 171 6.71 -2.55 2.67
CA PRO A 171 7.85 -1.74 3.12
C PRO A 171 8.06 -1.87 4.64
N LEU A 172 9.31 -1.83 5.10
CA LEU A 172 9.62 -1.66 6.52
C LEU A 172 9.15 -0.28 7.01
N PRO A 173 8.89 -0.12 8.32
CA PRO A 173 8.51 1.17 8.89
C PRO A 173 9.51 2.26 8.50
N HIS A 174 9.03 3.33 7.88
CA HIS A 174 9.87 4.47 7.58
C HIS A 174 10.22 5.19 8.89
N GLN A 175 11.53 5.35 9.15
CA GLN A 175 11.99 6.15 10.27
C GLN A 175 11.75 7.63 9.94
N ARG A 176 10.82 8.29 10.66
CA ARG A 176 10.66 9.73 10.53
C ARG A 176 11.95 10.41 11.01
N LEU A 177 12.52 11.27 10.18
CA LEU A 177 13.19 12.46 10.70
C LEU A 177 12.06 13.35 11.23
N ASP A 178 12.01 13.58 12.54
CA ASP A 178 10.92 14.28 13.21
C ASP A 178 10.61 15.62 12.56
N THR A 179 9.57 15.66 11.71
CA THR A 179 8.93 16.90 11.30
C THR A 179 7.57 16.93 11.99
N GLN A 180 7.49 17.72 13.06
CA GLN A 180 6.31 17.92 13.88
C GLN A 180 5.15 18.45 13.02
N PHE A 181 4.23 17.58 12.60
CA PHE A 181 2.90 18.00 12.18
C PHE A 181 2.00 18.01 13.42
N SER A 182 1.93 19.18 14.07
CA SER A 182 0.93 19.47 15.08
C SER A 182 -0.44 19.54 14.39
N GLU A 183 -1.35 18.66 14.78
CA GLU A 183 -2.78 18.89 14.60
C GLU A 183 -3.13 20.16 15.40
N LYS A 184 -3.26 21.31 14.73
CA LYS A 184 -3.91 22.48 15.34
C LYS A 184 -5.41 22.21 15.30
N THR A 185 -5.95 21.72 16.40
CA THR A 185 -7.37 21.81 16.70
C THR A 185 -7.75 23.28 16.82
N THR A 186 -8.58 23.74 15.90
CA THR A 186 -9.30 25.00 15.99
C THR A 186 -10.29 24.92 17.14
N GLU A 187 -10.00 25.58 18.24
CA GLU A 187 -11.01 25.97 19.23
C GLU A 187 -11.32 27.46 19.06
N THR A 188 -12.59 27.74 18.77
CA THR A 188 -13.28 28.99 19.11
C THR A 188 -14.77 28.65 19.17
N PRO A 189 -15.62 29.36 19.93
CA PRO A 189 -15.36 30.27 21.05
C PRO A 189 -16.27 29.95 22.27
N THR A 190 -16.12 30.66 23.39
CA THR A 190 -17.26 30.80 24.33
C THR A 190 -17.30 32.21 24.90
N HIS A 191 -18.45 32.84 24.67
CA HIS A 191 -18.89 34.13 25.19
C HIS A 191 -18.71 34.25 26.70
N LYS A 192 -18.24 35.43 27.14
CA LYS A 192 -18.86 36.25 28.19
C LYS A 192 -18.50 37.70 27.97
#